data_AF-A0A8T5KKZ4-F1
#
_entry.id   AF-A0A8T5KKZ4-F1
#
_cell.length_a   1.000
_cell.length_b   1.000
_cell.length_c   1.000
_cell.angle_alpha   90.00
_cell.angle_beta   90.00
_cell.angle_gamma   90.00
#
_symmetry.space_group_name_H-M   'P 1'
#
loop_
_entity.id
_entity.type
_entity.pdbx_description
1 polymer ?
#
loop_
_entity_poly.entity_id
_entity_poly.type
_entity_poly.pdbx_seq_one_letter_code
_entity_poly.pdbx_strand_id
1 'polypeptide(L)'
;MTDDIAEDDSEEVVENVTVCSECDEYTEHQVLKEKSVGTGKDLLVKCLECDYIYNLQIREPLSIKIPFILTDGPNSKRVELDIDDDEVFLLGDVFQDEEMLWSVNQIIDKSGRKKKSIKATNASIISALRTDMVRVKITMTRGEFSDSTSMLVDYGTRFSAGTMMDYAEEVWRIRAIHTGTGRTLKGTVEAQDIKRIYLHEPPNLEHFEPKTPRERRQAWKEGRLGDNPNPELPKEVTKKRVTPSNKRKKKKPRN
;
A
#
# COMPACT_ATOMS: atom_id res chain seq x y z
N MET A 1 -69.70 -12.22 -20.63
CA MET A 1 -69.33 -12.49 -19.23
C MET A 1 -67.86 -12.79 -19.22
N THR A 2 -67.05 -11.85 -18.74
CA THR A 2 -65.73 -12.04 -18.11
C THR A 2 -65.22 -10.62 -17.84
N ASP A 3 -65.53 -10.13 -16.65
CA ASP A 3 -64.86 -8.97 -16.06
C ASP A 3 -63.48 -9.44 -15.60
N ASP A 4 -62.42 -8.94 -16.24
CA ASP A 4 -61.03 -9.07 -15.78
C ASP A 4 -60.81 -8.12 -14.61
N ILE A 5 -60.91 -8.65 -13.39
CA ILE A 5 -60.49 -7.97 -12.17
C ILE A 5 -58.96 -8.03 -12.12
N ALA A 6 -58.32 -6.89 -12.37
CA ALA A 6 -56.91 -6.71 -12.08
C ALA A 6 -56.72 -6.77 -10.55
N GLU A 7 -56.08 -7.83 -10.06
CA GLU A 7 -55.60 -7.91 -8.69
C GLU A 7 -54.51 -6.84 -8.48
N ASP A 8 -54.84 -5.85 -7.66
CA ASP A 8 -53.93 -4.83 -7.16
C ASP A 8 -52.99 -5.50 -6.15
N ASP A 9 -51.82 -5.91 -6.64
CA ASP A 9 -50.74 -6.51 -5.83
C ASP A 9 -50.06 -5.37 -5.05
N SER A 10 -50.78 -4.79 -4.09
CA SER A 10 -50.27 -3.76 -3.20
C SER A 10 -49.34 -4.44 -2.19
N GLU A 11 -48.03 -4.35 -2.41
CA GLU A 11 -47.03 -4.73 -1.42
C GLU A 11 -47.33 -4.01 -0.08
N GLU A 12 -47.80 -4.76 0.93
CA GLU A 12 -47.97 -4.24 2.28
C GLU A 12 -46.59 -3.86 2.83
N VAL A 13 -46.30 -2.55 2.83
CA VAL A 13 -45.11 -2.01 3.45
C VAL A 13 -45.29 -2.08 4.96
N VAL A 14 -44.66 -3.07 5.56
CA VAL A 14 -44.65 -3.24 7.01
C VAL A 14 -43.79 -2.14 7.65
N GLU A 15 -44.43 -1.24 8.39
CA GLU A 15 -43.75 -0.16 9.12
C GLU A 15 -43.23 -0.66 10.50
N ASN A 16 -42.10 -0.12 10.97
CA ASN A 16 -41.55 -0.33 12.33
C ASN A 16 -41.07 -1.76 12.67
N VAL A 17 -40.39 -2.41 11.73
CA VAL A 17 -39.71 -3.69 11.98
C VAL A 17 -38.38 -3.48 12.69
N THR A 18 -38.18 -4.14 13.84
CA THR A 18 -36.90 -4.12 14.58
C THR A 18 -36.60 -5.48 15.20
N VAL A 19 -35.35 -5.74 15.59
CA VAL A 19 -34.98 -6.99 16.28
C VAL A 19 -35.53 -6.97 17.70
N CYS A 20 -36.39 -7.93 18.03
CA CYS A 20 -36.92 -8.09 19.39
C CYS A 20 -35.89 -8.82 20.26
N SER A 21 -35.57 -8.27 21.43
CA SER A 21 -34.63 -8.87 22.39
C SER A 21 -35.04 -10.23 22.95
N GLU A 22 -36.32 -10.60 22.85
CA GLU A 22 -36.84 -11.87 23.37
C GLU A 22 -37.00 -12.92 22.26
N CYS A 23 -37.47 -12.49 21.07
CA CYS A 23 -37.60 -13.40 19.91
C CYS A 23 -36.27 -13.61 19.17
N ASP A 24 -35.32 -12.68 19.32
CA ASP A 24 -34.06 -12.61 18.56
C ASP A 24 -34.25 -12.62 17.03
N GLU A 25 -35.44 -12.21 16.58
CA GLU A 25 -35.86 -12.13 15.19
C GLU A 25 -36.42 -10.74 14.87
N TYR A 26 -36.43 -10.39 13.58
CA TYR A 26 -37.04 -9.16 13.08
C TYR A 26 -38.54 -9.27 13.14
N THR A 27 -39.16 -8.47 14.01
CA THR A 27 -40.59 -8.52 14.26
C THR A 27 -41.19 -7.12 14.22
N GLU A 28 -42.49 -7.06 13.98
CA GLU A 28 -43.25 -5.82 14.01
C GLU A 28 -43.43 -5.33 15.45
N HIS A 29 -43.22 -4.03 15.64
CA HIS A 29 -43.32 -3.40 16.94
C HIS A 29 -44.32 -2.25 16.92
N GLN A 30 -45.22 -2.23 17.91
CA GLN A 30 -46.12 -1.11 18.17
C GLN A 30 -45.43 -0.05 19.03
N VAL A 31 -45.38 1.19 18.55
CA VAL A 31 -44.85 2.33 19.32
C VAL A 31 -45.91 2.81 20.32
N LEU A 32 -45.63 2.64 21.62
CA LEU A 32 -46.50 3.08 22.71
C LEU A 32 -46.24 4.53 23.12
N LYS A 33 -44.97 4.95 23.10
CA LYS A 33 -44.57 6.28 23.53
C LYS A 33 -43.32 6.73 22.81
N GLU A 34 -43.30 7.98 22.37
CA GLU A 34 -42.14 8.61 21.77
C GLU A 34 -41.66 9.78 22.64
N LYS A 35 -40.36 9.87 22.85
CA LYS A 35 -39.71 11.00 23.52
C LYS A 35 -38.49 11.43 22.73
N SER A 36 -38.50 12.65 22.20
CA SER A 36 -37.32 13.26 21.57
C SER A 36 -36.25 13.56 22.63
N VAL A 37 -35.02 13.07 22.44
CA VAL A 37 -33.87 13.29 23.33
C VAL A 37 -32.65 13.66 22.47
N GLY A 38 -32.22 14.92 22.55
CA GLY A 38 -31.09 15.41 21.73
C GLY A 38 -31.43 15.40 20.24
N THR A 39 -30.56 14.80 19.43
CA THR A 39 -30.76 14.53 18.00
C THR A 39 -31.56 13.25 17.72
N GLY A 40 -31.81 12.42 18.75
CA GLY A 40 -32.48 11.13 18.63
C GLY A 40 -33.87 11.07 19.28
N LYS A 41 -34.42 9.85 19.30
CA LYS A 41 -35.74 9.52 19.85
C LYS A 41 -35.64 8.24 20.69
N ASP A 42 -36.20 8.29 21.88
CA ASP A 42 -36.44 7.12 22.72
C ASP A 42 -37.89 6.65 22.47
N LEU A 43 -38.04 5.43 21.96
CA LEU A 43 -39.33 4.81 21.70
C LEU A 43 -39.58 3.72 22.75
N LEU A 44 -40.73 3.79 23.43
CA LEU A 44 -41.25 2.65 24.18
C LEU A 44 -42.03 1.80 23.18
N VAL A 45 -41.50 0.63 22.84
CA VAL A 45 -42.06 -0.27 21.84
C VAL A 45 -42.56 -1.54 22.48
N LYS A 46 -43.60 -2.13 21.89
CA LYS A 46 -44.17 -3.43 22.26
C LYS A 46 -44.10 -4.36 21.06
N CYS A 47 -43.45 -5.51 21.20
CA CYS A 47 -43.41 -6.53 20.16
C CYS A 47 -44.82 -7.10 19.93
N LEU A 48 -45.24 -7.25 18.68
CA LEU A 48 -46.56 -7.82 18.34
C LEU A 48 -46.61 -9.35 18.47
N GLU A 49 -45.45 -10.03 18.49
CA GLU A 49 -45.40 -11.49 18.61
C GLU A 49 -45.34 -11.98 20.05
N CYS A 50 -44.47 -11.38 20.88
CA CYS A 50 -44.23 -11.83 22.26
C CYS A 50 -44.74 -10.87 23.33
N ASP A 51 -45.38 -9.76 22.94
CA ASP A 51 -45.91 -8.71 23.83
C ASP A 51 -44.87 -8.02 24.73
N TYR A 52 -43.57 -8.29 24.54
CA TYR A 52 -42.50 -7.71 25.35
C TYR A 52 -42.37 -6.20 25.11
N ILE A 53 -42.30 -5.44 26.21
CA ILE A 53 -42.18 -3.98 26.18
C ILE A 53 -40.76 -3.59 26.54
N TYR A 54 -40.09 -2.84 25.67
CA TYR A 54 -38.74 -2.33 25.91
C TYR A 54 -38.56 -0.92 25.34
N ASN A 55 -37.48 -0.26 25.78
CA ASN A 55 -37.09 1.04 25.26
C ASN A 55 -36.08 0.85 24.13
N LEU A 56 -36.43 1.33 22.94
CA LEU A 56 -35.56 1.41 21.78
C LEU A 56 -35.00 2.84 21.68
N GLN A 57 -33.67 2.96 21.69
CA GLN A 57 -32.99 4.26 21.58
C GLN A 57 -32.49 4.43 20.15
N ILE A 58 -33.13 5.31 19.40
CA ILE A 58 -32.74 5.63 18.02
C ILE A 58 -32.02 6.98 18.06
N ARG A 59 -30.69 6.93 18.00
CA ARG A 59 -29.84 8.12 17.93
C ARG A 59 -28.60 7.83 17.10
N GLU A 60 -28.13 8.84 16.38
CA GLU A 60 -26.82 8.80 15.74
C GLU A 60 -25.71 8.78 16.82
N PRO A 61 -24.57 8.11 16.54
CA PRO A 61 -23.41 8.16 17.42
C PRO A 61 -22.92 9.60 17.60
N LEU A 62 -22.22 9.86 18.70
CA LEU A 62 -21.75 11.21 18.99
C LEU A 62 -20.51 11.49 18.17
N SER A 63 -20.51 12.59 17.42
CA SER A 63 -19.28 13.06 16.77
C SER A 63 -18.32 13.69 17.79
N ILE A 64 -17.07 13.25 17.77
CA ILE A 64 -15.98 13.72 18.61
C ILE A 64 -14.84 14.31 17.77
N LYS A 65 -14.22 15.38 18.29
CA LYS A 65 -13.07 16.02 17.65
C LYS A 65 -11.78 15.33 18.05
N ILE A 66 -11.08 14.78 17.06
CA ILE A 66 -9.78 14.13 17.26
C ILE A 66 -8.71 14.92 16.52
N PRO A 67 -7.57 15.24 17.16
CA PRO A 67 -6.46 15.90 16.49
C PRO A 67 -5.67 14.91 15.62
N PHE A 68 -5.58 15.22 14.34
CA PHE A 68 -4.77 14.55 13.35
C PHE A 68 -3.50 15.35 13.02
N ILE A 69 -2.42 14.64 12.72
CA ILE A 69 -1.20 15.19 12.12
C ILE A 69 -1.08 14.61 10.73
N LEU A 70 -1.44 15.42 9.74
CA LEU A 70 -1.40 15.10 8.31
C LEU A 70 -0.04 15.52 7.76
N THR A 71 0.74 14.58 7.26
CA THR A 71 2.10 14.85 6.72
C THR A 71 2.15 14.59 5.22
N ASP A 72 2.41 15.64 4.46
CA ASP A 72 2.69 15.58 3.03
C ASP A 72 4.18 15.86 2.78
N GLY A 73 4.95 14.79 2.54
CA GLY A 73 6.38 14.87 2.29
C GLY A 73 7.14 15.61 3.41
N PRO A 74 7.72 16.80 3.15
CA PRO A 74 8.42 17.58 4.16
C PRO A 74 7.51 18.43 5.06
N ASN A 75 6.23 18.59 4.72
CA ASN A 75 5.30 19.48 5.41
C ASN A 75 4.33 18.68 6.27
N SER A 76 4.07 19.15 7.49
CA SER A 76 3.08 18.54 8.39
C SER A 76 2.09 19.60 8.89
N LYS A 77 0.79 19.31 8.80
CA LYS A 77 -0.32 20.14 9.29
C LYS A 77 -1.00 19.41 10.45
N ARG A 78 -1.37 20.15 11.48
CA ARG A 78 -2.23 19.64 12.55
C ARG A 78 -3.66 20.09 12.28
N VAL A 79 -4.59 19.16 12.23
CA VAL A 79 -6.01 19.38 11.92
C VAL A 79 -6.85 18.68 12.99
N GLU A 80 -8.03 19.19 13.30
CA GLU A 80 -9.02 18.49 14.13
C GLU A 80 -10.13 17.99 13.21
N LEU A 81 -10.34 16.68 13.18
CA LEU A 81 -11.39 16.05 12.36
C LEU A 81 -12.55 15.61 13.26
N ASP A 82 -13.77 15.80 12.76
CA ASP A 82 -15.01 15.33 13.36
C ASP A 82 -15.22 13.86 12.98
N ILE A 83 -15.15 12.97 13.96
CA ILE A 83 -15.22 11.51 13.78
C ILE A 83 -16.27 10.94 14.74
N ASP A 84 -17.01 9.92 14.32
CA ASP A 84 -17.98 9.25 15.19
C ASP A 84 -17.29 8.51 16.35
N ASP A 85 -17.95 8.44 17.52
CA ASP A 85 -17.34 7.92 18.75
C ASP A 85 -17.10 6.40 18.75
N ASP A 86 -17.84 5.68 17.91
CA ASP A 86 -17.76 4.24 17.71
C ASP A 86 -16.76 3.81 16.63
N GLU A 87 -16.25 4.76 15.84
CA GLU A 87 -15.28 4.51 14.77
C GLU A 87 -13.99 3.85 15.31
N VAL A 88 -13.46 2.88 14.56
CA VAL A 88 -12.26 2.12 14.94
C VAL A 88 -11.15 2.35 13.93
N PHE A 89 -10.09 3.03 14.38
CA PHE A 89 -8.90 3.24 13.57
C PHE A 89 -7.95 2.05 13.65
N LEU A 90 -7.49 1.59 12.49
CA LEU A 90 -6.42 0.62 12.33
C LEU A 90 -5.21 1.29 11.67
N LEU A 91 -4.03 0.77 11.99
CA LEU A 91 -2.80 1.20 11.36
C LEU A 91 -2.80 0.73 9.89
N GLY A 92 -2.68 1.69 8.97
CA GLY A 92 -2.73 1.48 7.53
C GLY A 92 -4.06 1.87 6.88
N ASP A 93 -5.09 2.21 7.67
CA ASP A 93 -6.37 2.64 7.11
C ASP A 93 -6.22 3.89 6.25
N VAL A 94 -6.96 3.94 5.15
CA VAL A 94 -6.95 5.03 4.18
C VAL A 94 -8.26 5.79 4.28
N PHE A 95 -8.17 7.11 4.42
CA PHE A 95 -9.32 8.01 4.45
C PHE A 95 -9.05 9.24 3.56
N GLN A 96 -10.12 9.95 3.22
CA GLN A 96 -10.05 11.14 2.37
C GLN A 96 -10.29 12.40 3.21
N ASP A 97 -9.45 13.42 3.02
CA ASP A 97 -9.60 14.76 3.61
C ASP A 97 -9.03 15.82 2.65
N GLU A 98 -9.74 16.94 2.47
CA GLU A 98 -9.37 18.03 1.54
C GLU A 98 -8.98 17.54 0.12
N GLU A 99 -9.75 16.61 -0.46
CA GLU A 99 -9.48 15.96 -1.78
C GLU A 99 -8.21 15.10 -1.85
N MET A 100 -7.54 14.85 -0.73
CA MET A 100 -6.34 14.02 -0.64
C MET A 100 -6.62 12.73 0.15
N LEU A 101 -5.96 11.64 -0.22
CA LEU A 101 -5.99 10.37 0.50
C LEU A 101 -4.83 10.32 1.49
N TRP A 102 -5.15 9.91 2.71
CA TRP A 102 -4.25 9.82 3.84
C TRP A 102 -4.27 8.41 4.39
N SER A 103 -3.09 7.82 4.65
CA SER A 103 -2.97 6.53 5.32
C SER A 103 -2.51 6.71 6.76
N VAL A 104 -3.18 6.04 7.69
CA VAL A 104 -2.86 6.07 9.12
C VAL A 104 -1.52 5.39 9.36
N ASN A 105 -0.51 6.16 9.76
CA ASN A 105 0.84 5.66 9.99
C ASN A 105 1.13 5.42 11.48
N GLN A 106 0.57 6.25 12.36
CA GLN A 106 0.77 6.09 13.80
C GLN A 106 -0.45 6.52 14.59
N ILE A 107 -0.84 5.68 15.57
CA ILE A 107 -1.95 5.93 16.48
C ILE A 107 -1.38 6.04 17.91
N ILE A 108 -1.70 7.12 18.61
CA ILE A 108 -1.33 7.35 20.00
C ILE A 108 -2.59 7.35 20.87
N ASP A 109 -2.55 6.56 21.94
CA ASP A 109 -3.60 6.49 22.97
C ASP A 109 -3.48 7.66 23.97
N LYS A 110 -4.54 7.96 24.72
CA LYS A 110 -4.55 8.94 25.83
C LYS A 110 -3.44 8.72 26.87
N SER A 111 -2.95 7.49 27.01
CA SER A 111 -1.78 7.16 27.85
C SER A 111 -0.41 7.42 27.18
N GLY A 112 -0.37 8.00 25.99
CA GLY A 112 0.84 8.28 25.21
C GLY A 112 1.49 7.05 24.54
N ARG A 113 0.84 5.89 24.56
CA ARG A 113 1.36 4.64 23.99
C ARG A 113 0.94 4.49 22.53
N LYS A 114 1.84 3.94 21.71
CA LYS A 114 1.53 3.57 20.32
C LYS A 114 0.67 2.31 20.29
N LYS A 115 -0.42 2.33 19.53
CA LYS A 115 -1.30 1.18 19.29
C LYS A 115 -1.43 0.89 17.80
N LYS A 116 -1.81 -0.35 17.48
CA LYS A 116 -2.13 -0.77 16.10
C LYS A 116 -3.60 -0.58 15.75
N SER A 117 -4.46 -0.56 16.77
CA SER A 117 -5.91 -0.38 16.65
C SER A 117 -6.40 0.39 17.87
N ILE A 118 -7.35 1.31 17.67
CA ILE A 118 -8.00 2.04 18.76
C ILE A 118 -9.40 2.49 18.36
N LYS A 119 -10.32 2.54 19.32
CA LYS A 119 -11.58 3.28 19.17
C LYS A 119 -11.30 4.78 19.18
N ALA A 120 -12.03 5.54 18.37
CA ALA A 120 -11.97 6.99 18.27
C ALA A 120 -12.01 7.66 19.66
N THR A 121 -12.88 7.19 20.55
CA THR A 121 -13.03 7.70 21.93
C THR A 121 -11.75 7.66 22.77
N ASN A 122 -10.83 6.74 22.48
CA ASN A 122 -9.59 6.53 23.23
C ASN A 122 -8.35 7.10 22.52
N ALA A 123 -8.47 7.53 21.26
CA ALA A 123 -7.37 8.15 20.54
C ALA A 123 -7.02 9.51 21.17
N SER A 124 -5.71 9.77 21.33
CA SER A 124 -5.23 11.11 21.70
C SER A 124 -4.82 11.90 20.47
N ILE A 125 -4.00 11.29 19.60
CA ILE A 125 -3.45 11.90 18.39
C ILE A 125 -3.27 10.78 17.37
N ILE A 126 -3.73 11.02 16.14
CA ILE A 126 -3.51 10.13 15.00
C ILE A 126 -2.61 10.86 14.00
N SER A 127 -1.61 10.17 13.46
CA SER A 127 -0.76 10.69 12.40
C SER A 127 -0.99 9.90 11.12
N ALA A 128 -1.22 10.63 10.04
CA ALA A 128 -1.45 10.07 8.72
C ALA A 128 -0.48 10.67 7.70
N LEU A 129 -0.12 9.86 6.70
CA LEU A 129 0.76 10.23 5.60
C LEU A 129 -0.04 10.32 4.31
N ARG A 130 0.20 11.36 3.51
CA ARG A 130 -0.43 11.47 2.20
C ARG A 130 -0.06 10.27 1.32
N THR A 131 -1.05 9.67 0.70
CA THR A 131 -0.95 8.38 0.01
C THR A 131 -1.36 8.45 -1.47
N ASP A 132 -2.01 9.53 -1.92
CA ASP A 132 -2.36 9.77 -3.34
C ASP A 132 -1.20 9.49 -4.30
N MET A 133 -0.02 9.98 -3.92
CA MET A 133 1.22 9.85 -4.68
C MET A 133 2.27 9.14 -3.84
N VAL A 134 2.72 8.00 -4.34
CA VAL A 134 3.78 7.20 -3.72
C VAL A 134 5.13 7.64 -4.27
N ARG A 135 6.03 8.05 -3.37
CA ARG A 135 7.41 8.37 -3.72
C ARG A 135 8.27 7.10 -3.76
N VAL A 136 8.52 6.60 -4.96
CA VAL A 136 9.35 5.41 -5.18
C VAL A 136 10.80 5.82 -5.41
N LYS A 137 11.73 5.29 -4.60
CA LYS A 137 13.17 5.50 -4.80
C LYS A 137 13.67 4.62 -5.94
N ILE A 138 14.50 5.19 -6.79
CA ILE A 138 15.07 4.49 -7.94
C ILE A 138 16.59 4.53 -7.85
N THR A 139 17.24 3.47 -8.30
CA THR A 139 18.68 3.44 -8.52
C THR A 139 18.97 2.95 -9.92
N MET A 140 19.58 3.82 -10.72
CA MET A 140 19.93 3.59 -12.12
C MET A 140 21.39 3.22 -12.19
N THR A 141 21.69 2.05 -12.76
CA THR A 141 23.07 1.55 -12.87
C THR A 141 23.47 1.45 -14.33
N ARG A 142 24.54 2.18 -14.69
CA ARG A 142 25.19 2.18 -16.00
C ARG A 142 26.62 1.68 -15.86
N GLY A 143 26.86 0.44 -16.25
CA GLY A 143 28.17 -0.20 -16.04
C GLY A 143 28.57 -0.22 -14.56
N GLU A 144 29.57 0.58 -14.18
CA GLU A 144 30.08 0.71 -12.80
C GLU A 144 29.50 1.91 -12.04
N PHE A 145 28.79 2.81 -12.72
CA PHE A 145 28.21 4.00 -12.12
C PHE A 145 26.77 3.75 -11.71
N SER A 146 26.40 4.23 -10.52
CA SER A 146 25.04 4.10 -9.99
C SER A 146 24.54 5.42 -9.43
N ASP A 147 23.46 5.94 -10.00
CA ASP A 147 22.79 7.15 -9.55
C ASP A 147 21.50 6.80 -8.81
N SER A 148 21.21 7.52 -7.73
CA SER A 148 20.00 7.32 -6.94
C SER A 148 19.11 8.55 -6.98
N THR A 149 17.84 8.35 -7.33
CA THR A 149 16.82 9.40 -7.42
C THR A 149 15.49 8.90 -6.85
N SER A 150 14.44 9.71 -6.88
CA SER A 150 13.08 9.32 -6.52
C SER A 150 12.08 9.85 -7.52
N MET A 151 11.09 9.04 -7.89
CA MET A 151 9.97 9.43 -8.73
C MET A 151 8.69 9.47 -7.91
N LEU A 152 7.73 10.30 -8.34
CA LEU A 152 6.36 10.26 -7.85
C LEU A 152 5.52 9.39 -8.79
N VAL A 153 4.69 8.54 -8.20
CA VAL A 153 3.83 7.60 -8.92
C VAL A 153 2.48 7.60 -8.25
N ASP A 154 1.42 7.46 -9.03
CA ASP A 154 0.06 7.36 -8.47
C ASP A 154 -0.10 6.08 -7.65
N TYR A 155 -0.96 6.16 -6.64
CA TYR A 155 -1.36 5.02 -5.82
C TYR A 155 -1.90 3.85 -6.68
N GLY A 156 -1.58 2.62 -6.29
CA GLY A 156 -1.99 1.41 -7.02
C GLY A 156 -1.20 1.12 -8.32
N THR A 157 -0.31 2.00 -8.76
CA THR A 157 0.52 1.74 -9.96
C THR A 157 1.39 0.50 -9.76
N ARG A 158 1.44 -0.38 -10.77
CA ARG A 158 2.15 -1.66 -10.69
C ARG A 158 3.47 -1.63 -11.46
N PHE A 159 4.53 -2.09 -10.81
CA PHE A 159 5.84 -2.29 -11.42
C PHE A 159 6.16 -3.77 -11.52
N SER A 160 6.66 -4.18 -12.68
CA SER A 160 7.02 -5.58 -12.94
C SER A 160 8.54 -5.75 -12.98
N ALA A 161 9.07 -6.69 -12.21
CA ALA A 161 10.49 -7.02 -12.29
C ALA A 161 10.79 -7.74 -13.62
N GLY A 162 11.75 -7.21 -14.37
CA GLY A 162 12.18 -7.74 -15.67
C GLY A 162 11.65 -6.98 -16.88
N THR A 163 10.68 -6.07 -16.71
CA THR A 163 10.12 -5.28 -17.80
C THR A 163 10.95 -4.03 -18.09
N MET A 164 10.70 -3.44 -19.25
CA MET A 164 11.22 -2.14 -19.63
C MET A 164 10.33 -1.04 -19.03
N MET A 165 10.93 0.08 -18.68
CA MET A 165 10.28 1.25 -18.11
C MET A 165 10.95 2.49 -18.68
N ASP A 166 10.13 3.46 -19.09
CA ASP A 166 10.64 4.76 -19.52
C ASP A 166 10.81 5.67 -18.32
N TYR A 167 12.02 6.22 -18.17
CA TYR A 167 12.35 7.14 -17.09
C TYR A 167 13.40 8.15 -17.56
N ALA A 168 13.13 9.44 -17.38
CA ALA A 168 14.00 10.54 -17.81
C ALA A 168 14.39 10.46 -19.30
N GLU A 169 13.39 10.26 -20.18
CA GLU A 169 13.55 10.16 -21.65
C GLU A 169 14.39 8.96 -22.13
N GLU A 170 14.71 8.01 -21.25
CA GLU A 170 15.46 6.81 -21.58
C GLU A 170 14.71 5.54 -21.17
N VAL A 171 14.97 4.46 -21.90
CA VAL A 171 14.42 3.13 -21.62
C VAL A 171 15.34 2.40 -20.64
N TRP A 172 14.77 1.92 -19.55
CA TRP A 172 15.47 1.18 -18.51
C TRP A 172 14.86 -0.18 -18.28
N ARG A 173 15.68 -1.18 -17.95
CA ARG A 173 15.19 -2.49 -17.51
C ARG A 173 15.09 -2.54 -15.99
N ILE A 174 13.90 -2.87 -15.47
CA ILE A 174 13.72 -3.15 -14.05
C ILE A 174 14.41 -4.47 -13.71
N ARG A 175 15.54 -4.40 -13.01
CA ARG A 175 16.32 -5.59 -12.61
C ARG A 175 15.78 -6.25 -11.36
N ALA A 176 15.35 -5.46 -10.39
CA ALA A 176 14.87 -5.90 -9.09
C ALA A 176 14.03 -4.82 -8.43
N ILE A 177 13.03 -5.24 -7.66
CA ILE A 177 12.18 -4.38 -6.83
C ILE A 177 12.40 -4.77 -5.37
N HIS A 178 12.65 -3.81 -4.49
CA HIS A 178 12.83 -4.05 -3.07
C HIS A 178 11.59 -3.61 -2.29
N THR A 179 10.94 -4.55 -1.61
CA THR A 179 9.71 -4.33 -0.82
C THR A 179 9.96 -4.17 0.68
N GLY A 180 11.21 -3.94 1.08
CA GLY A 180 11.61 -3.86 2.49
C GLY A 180 11.91 -5.21 3.14
N THR A 181 11.09 -6.23 2.91
CA THR A 181 11.33 -7.61 3.39
C THR A 181 12.34 -8.38 2.52
N GLY A 182 12.34 -8.11 1.21
CA GLY A 182 13.19 -8.82 0.27
C GLY A 182 13.36 -8.10 -1.07
N ARG A 183 14.06 -8.76 -2.00
CA ARG A 183 14.21 -8.28 -3.39
C ARG A 183 13.45 -9.22 -4.32
N THR A 184 12.45 -8.69 -4.99
CA THR A 184 11.66 -9.35 -6.02
C THR A 184 12.39 -9.22 -7.35
N LEU A 185 12.90 -10.34 -7.86
CA LEU A 185 13.59 -10.40 -9.17
C LEU A 185 12.65 -10.76 -10.31
N LYS A 186 11.48 -11.32 -10.00
CA LYS A 186 10.41 -11.71 -10.91
C LYS A 186 9.07 -11.47 -10.21
N GLY A 187 8.11 -10.89 -10.92
CA GLY A 187 6.77 -10.61 -10.39
C GLY A 187 6.41 -9.13 -10.41
N THR A 188 5.14 -8.86 -10.20
CA THR A 188 4.51 -7.54 -10.15
C THR A 188 4.35 -7.08 -8.71
N VAL A 189 4.63 -5.81 -8.43
CA VAL A 189 4.50 -5.20 -7.10
C VAL A 189 3.80 -3.85 -7.25
N GLU A 190 2.91 -3.51 -6.32
CA GLU A 190 2.23 -2.22 -6.27
C GLU A 190 3.13 -1.15 -5.65
N ALA A 191 3.05 0.09 -6.15
CA ALA A 191 3.96 1.18 -5.81
C ALA A 191 4.10 1.40 -4.29
N GLN A 192 2.99 1.28 -3.56
CA GLN A 192 2.91 1.44 -2.10
C GLN A 192 3.85 0.51 -1.32
N ASP A 193 4.07 -0.70 -1.83
CA ASP A 193 4.91 -1.70 -1.17
C ASP A 193 6.38 -1.57 -1.57
N ILE A 194 6.69 -0.67 -2.52
CA ILE A 194 8.04 -0.53 -3.07
C ILE A 194 8.87 0.45 -2.25
N LYS A 195 9.93 -0.08 -1.64
CA LYS A 195 10.96 0.73 -0.99
C LYS A 195 12.00 1.27 -1.98
N ARG A 196 12.39 0.49 -2.99
CA ARG A 196 13.34 0.90 -4.04
C ARG A 196 13.26 0.04 -5.30
N ILE A 197 13.36 0.64 -6.48
CA ILE A 197 13.52 -0.03 -7.78
C ILE A 197 14.97 0.07 -8.24
N TYR A 198 15.53 -1.03 -8.72
CA TYR A 198 16.85 -1.06 -9.35
C TYR A 198 16.70 -1.19 -10.87
N LEU A 199 17.15 -0.16 -11.57
CA LEU A 199 17.14 -0.05 -13.02
C LEU A 199 18.54 -0.33 -13.57
N HIS A 200 18.59 -1.08 -14.66
CA HIS A 200 19.80 -1.33 -15.44
C HIS A 200 19.58 -0.92 -16.88
N GLU A 201 20.67 -0.57 -17.56
CA GLU A 201 20.63 -0.36 -19.01
C GLU A 201 20.01 -1.60 -19.71
N PRO A 202 19.13 -1.37 -20.69
CA PRO A 202 18.61 -2.44 -21.50
C PRO A 202 19.75 -3.12 -22.26
N PRO A 203 19.70 -4.45 -22.44
CA PRO A 203 20.74 -5.14 -23.20
C PRO A 203 20.74 -4.61 -24.64
N ASN A 204 21.84 -3.99 -25.06
CA ASN A 204 22.00 -3.52 -26.44
C ASN A 204 22.13 -4.74 -27.37
N LEU A 205 21.19 -4.92 -28.30
CA LEU A 205 21.16 -6.09 -29.18
C LEU A 205 22.17 -6.00 -30.33
N GLU A 206 22.58 -4.79 -30.73
CA GLU A 206 23.39 -4.55 -31.95
C GLU A 206 24.90 -4.45 -31.69
N HIS A 207 25.33 -4.17 -30.46
CA HIS A 207 26.75 -4.06 -30.11
C HIS A 207 27.02 -4.67 -28.72
N PHE A 208 27.59 -5.89 -28.72
CA PHE A 208 28.19 -6.48 -27.53
C PHE A 208 29.66 -6.07 -27.48
N GLU A 209 29.96 -4.90 -26.94
CA GLU A 209 31.33 -4.58 -26.53
C GLU A 209 31.53 -5.04 -25.09
N PRO A 210 32.41 -6.02 -24.82
CA PRO A 210 32.64 -6.48 -23.46
C PRO A 210 33.30 -5.38 -22.62
N LYS A 211 32.51 -4.76 -21.73
CA LYS A 211 32.99 -3.67 -20.85
C LYS A 211 33.89 -4.20 -19.72
N THR A 212 33.67 -5.44 -19.24
CA THR A 212 34.48 -6.02 -18.16
C THR A 212 35.42 -7.15 -18.63
N PRO A 213 36.54 -7.42 -17.92
CA PRO A 213 37.45 -8.53 -18.24
C PRO A 213 36.80 -9.93 -18.12
N ARG A 214 35.70 -10.05 -17.37
CA ARG A 214 34.94 -11.31 -17.24
C ARG A 214 34.03 -11.50 -18.44
N GLU A 215 33.30 -10.47 -18.84
CA GLU A 215 32.45 -10.46 -20.04
C GLU A 215 33.29 -10.65 -21.30
N ARG A 216 34.48 -10.03 -21.40
CA ARG A 216 35.40 -10.24 -22.52
C ARG A 216 35.83 -11.70 -22.65
N ARG A 217 36.16 -12.34 -21.53
CA ARG A 217 36.54 -13.77 -21.50
C ARG A 217 35.39 -14.69 -21.90
N GLN A 218 34.17 -14.35 -21.50
CA GLN A 218 32.99 -15.14 -21.80
C GLN A 218 32.56 -14.96 -23.27
N ALA A 219 32.57 -13.73 -23.77
CA ALA A 219 32.28 -13.43 -25.17
C ALA A 219 33.32 -14.00 -26.14
N TRP A 220 34.60 -14.07 -25.73
CA TRP A 220 35.63 -14.77 -26.48
C TRP A 220 35.35 -16.28 -26.54
N LYS A 221 34.97 -16.91 -25.42
CA LYS A 221 34.56 -18.34 -25.42
C LYS A 221 33.33 -18.61 -26.28
N GLU A 222 32.42 -17.65 -26.34
CA GLU A 222 31.16 -17.73 -27.10
C GLU A 222 31.32 -17.27 -28.56
N GLY A 223 32.53 -16.89 -29.01
CA GLY A 223 32.78 -16.44 -30.39
C GLY A 223 32.12 -15.11 -30.77
N ARG A 224 31.66 -14.35 -29.77
CA ARG A 224 30.97 -13.06 -29.94
C ARG A 224 31.92 -11.88 -30.14
N LEU A 225 33.18 -12.05 -29.73
CA LEU A 225 34.25 -11.11 -30.02
C LEU A 225 34.94 -11.62 -31.29
N GLY A 226 34.91 -10.85 -32.38
CA GLY A 226 35.53 -11.25 -33.66
C GLY A 226 36.99 -11.68 -33.53
N ASP A 227 37.55 -12.30 -34.58
CA ASP A 227 38.89 -12.89 -34.59
C ASP A 227 39.95 -11.91 -34.05
N ASN A 228 40.40 -12.16 -32.82
CA ASN A 228 41.41 -11.37 -32.13
C ASN A 228 42.63 -12.26 -31.85
N PRO A 229 43.55 -12.41 -32.82
CA PRO A 229 44.62 -13.40 -32.77
C PRO A 229 45.70 -13.10 -31.72
N ASN A 230 45.70 -11.92 -31.09
CA ASN A 230 46.59 -11.58 -29.97
C ASN A 230 45.90 -10.62 -28.98
N PRO A 231 45.21 -11.14 -27.94
CA PRO A 231 44.57 -10.28 -26.96
C PRO A 231 45.61 -9.60 -26.06
N GLU A 232 45.68 -8.27 -26.13
CA GLU A 232 46.38 -7.48 -25.11
C GLU A 232 45.72 -7.72 -23.74
N LEU A 233 46.47 -8.31 -22.81
CA LEU A 233 46.02 -8.54 -21.45
C LEU A 233 45.86 -7.19 -20.74
N PRO A 234 44.69 -6.87 -20.16
CA PRO A 234 44.55 -5.69 -19.32
C PRO A 234 45.60 -5.73 -18.22
N LYS A 235 46.43 -4.68 -18.14
CA LYS A 235 47.41 -4.55 -17.06
C LYS A 235 46.65 -4.49 -15.73
N GLU A 236 46.89 -5.45 -14.84
CA GLU A 236 46.29 -5.45 -13.51
C GLU A 236 46.72 -4.16 -12.78
N VAL A 237 45.78 -3.22 -12.57
CA VAL A 237 46.04 -2.02 -11.77
C VAL A 237 46.01 -2.44 -10.31
N THR A 238 47.17 -2.83 -9.77
CA THR A 238 47.34 -3.00 -8.33
C THR A 238 47.21 -1.64 -7.66
N LYS A 239 46.14 -1.44 -6.89
CA LYS A 239 45.96 -0.22 -6.07
C LYS A 239 47.19 -0.03 -5.18
N LYS A 240 47.68 1.22 -5.05
CA LYS A 240 48.77 1.56 -4.13
C LYS A 240 48.43 1.01 -2.74
N ARG A 241 49.39 0.32 -2.12
CA ARG A 241 49.29 -0.28 -0.77
C ARG A 241 48.47 -1.59 -0.67
N VAL A 242 48.11 -2.22 -1.79
CA VAL A 242 47.56 -3.59 -1.82
C VAL A 242 48.63 -4.55 -2.34
N THR A 243 49.07 -5.51 -1.51
CA THR A 243 49.91 -6.63 -1.94
C THR A 243 49.02 -7.74 -2.52
N PRO A 244 49.02 -7.97 -3.85
CA PRO A 244 48.23 -9.05 -4.42
C PRO A 244 48.79 -10.40 -3.94
N SER A 245 47.95 -11.20 -3.29
CA SER A 245 48.27 -12.58 -2.89
C SER A 245 48.27 -13.51 -4.11
N ASN A 246 49.21 -13.31 -5.03
CA ASN A 246 49.41 -14.20 -6.17
C ASN A 246 50.21 -15.45 -5.76
N LYS A 247 49.66 -16.26 -4.86
CA LYS A 247 50.03 -17.68 -4.77
C LYS A 247 49.16 -18.49 -5.71
N ARG A 248 49.34 -18.29 -7.02
CA ARG A 248 48.97 -19.34 -8.00
C ARG A 248 49.86 -20.54 -7.70
N LYS A 249 49.33 -21.55 -7.01
CA LYS A 249 49.99 -22.86 -6.89
C LYS A 249 50.32 -23.31 -8.31
N LYS A 250 51.62 -23.33 -8.68
CA LYS A 250 52.09 -24.02 -9.89
C LYS A 250 51.53 -25.44 -9.81
N LYS A 251 50.56 -25.78 -10.65
CA LYS A 251 50.11 -27.17 -10.79
C LYS A 251 51.35 -27.96 -11.21
N LYS A 252 51.76 -28.92 -10.39
CA LYS A 252 52.82 -29.86 -10.77
C LYS A 252 52.39 -30.54 -12.08
N PRO A 253 53.30 -30.76 -13.04
CA PRO A 253 52.99 -31.56 -14.22
C PRO A 253 52.47 -32.92 -13.76
N ARG A 254 51.38 -33.38 -14.38
CA ARG A 254 50.96 -34.78 -14.26
C ARG A 254 51.93 -35.58 -15.12
N ASN A 255 52.64 -36.51 -14.48
CA ASN A 255 53.34 -37.59 -15.17
C ASN A 255 52.35 -38.43 -15.98
#